data_AF-A0A9P9NH93-F1
#
_entry.id   AF-A0A9P9NH93-F1
#
_cell.length_a   1.000
_cell.length_b   1.000
_cell.length_c   1.000
_cell.angle_alpha   90.00
_cell.angle_beta   90.00
_cell.angle_gamma   90.00
#
_symmetry.space_group_name_H-M   'P 1'
#
loop_
_entity.id
_entity.type
_entity.pdbx_description
1 polymer ?
#
loop_
_entity_poly.entity_id
_entity_poly.type
_entity_poly.pdbx_seq_one_letter_code
_entity_poly.pdbx_strand_id
1 'polypeptide(L)'
;MGHGHKQLPVQSGKPIKANRGEMACWVPFLHWIHEITQASLEHVEKIGDAIDYPPPNLRLPAVVFRERSWAFQPPDVVRPLAKTTLSDIAVLARRMGMKWKEFRPSDGILLAEGHSHIITSTVVRSLGIVLQYAYTGQNQRLKMAQQNQFRKRLMTGSILPEQEEIYIPRARADRLGCGVLRSDALLGLPDITVSTQSEIVTALGHLDRSGSSSAALSKILKENPDFRFRVADLVALTTPPARYRGSSLVQVPAPSDNVHGVTTSSIGRRAFRLCLEEYIIAHHKEAGPYTTQALQICHQIGTNYAAWDHTDEYSTQDESWIVTRDPKYLDIVQDHLSEYTELLNEWEQQHAFRYHHLLRIHIKFAMLREGGETSMLRNWGADYKADVDGYFRVLPQIVEEMRKTGFHDRQMIVDAWIVMMMRAMCWGACHFFVPGERVPVQYFGSQLPVYIG
;
A
#
# COMPACT_ATOMS: atom_id res chain seq x y z
N MET A 1 -15.36 -63.26 27.13
CA MET A 1 -14.33 -63.40 28.17
C MET A 1 -12.95 -63.26 27.51
N GLY A 2 -12.18 -62.25 27.91
CA GLY A 2 -10.71 -62.20 27.85
C GLY A 2 -10.02 -62.15 26.48
N HIS A 3 -9.88 -60.96 25.87
CA HIS A 3 -8.72 -60.67 25.01
C HIS A 3 -7.79 -59.72 25.76
N GLY A 4 -6.66 -60.27 26.20
CA GLY A 4 -5.61 -59.55 26.91
C GLY A 4 -4.84 -58.61 26.00
N HIS A 5 -4.88 -57.32 26.32
CA HIS A 5 -3.95 -56.32 25.81
C HIS A 5 -2.51 -56.67 26.22
N LYS A 6 -1.67 -57.03 25.25
CA LYS A 6 -0.21 -56.93 25.41
C LYS A 6 0.19 -55.48 25.20
N GLN A 7 0.50 -54.78 26.28
CA GLN A 7 1.18 -53.48 26.25
C GLN A 7 2.56 -53.66 25.62
N LEU A 8 2.83 -52.90 24.55
CA LEU A 8 4.17 -52.69 24.04
C LEU A 8 4.94 -51.79 25.04
N PRO A 9 6.22 -52.05 25.31
CA PRO A 9 6.98 -51.31 26.30
C PRO A 9 7.17 -49.86 25.87
N VAL A 10 6.78 -48.94 26.74
CA VAL A 10 7.13 -47.53 26.69
C VAL A 10 8.65 -47.43 26.76
N GLN A 11 9.29 -47.24 25.60
CA GLN A 11 10.67 -46.76 25.58
C GLN A 11 10.64 -45.33 26.11
N SER A 12 11.12 -45.17 27.34
CA SER A 12 11.48 -43.88 27.91
C SER A 12 12.60 -43.29 27.06
N GLY A 13 12.21 -42.58 26.01
CA GLY A 13 13.10 -41.74 25.23
C GLY A 13 13.74 -40.75 26.19
N LYS A 14 15.05 -40.94 26.45
CA LYS A 14 15.89 -39.94 27.11
C LYS A 14 15.59 -38.59 26.45
N PRO A 15 15.42 -37.49 27.22
CA PRO A 15 15.29 -36.19 26.61
C PRO A 15 16.49 -35.99 25.70
N ILE A 16 16.23 -35.85 24.40
CA ILE A 16 17.24 -35.44 23.44
C ILE A 16 17.85 -34.19 24.04
N LYS A 17 19.12 -34.26 24.46
CA LYS A 17 19.86 -33.09 24.89
C LYS A 17 19.72 -32.09 23.76
N ALA A 18 18.90 -31.06 23.96
CA ALA A 18 18.80 -29.96 23.03
C ALA A 18 20.23 -29.45 22.85
N ASN A 19 20.79 -29.64 21.64
CA ASN A 19 22.07 -29.09 21.28
C ASN A 19 21.98 -27.58 21.58
N ARG A 20 22.65 -27.13 22.64
CA ARG A 20 22.82 -25.70 22.96
C ARG A 20 23.83 -25.07 22.00
N GLY A 21 23.79 -25.45 20.73
CA GLY A 21 24.47 -24.71 19.68
C GLY A 21 23.62 -23.50 19.35
N GLU A 22 24.26 -22.35 19.16
CA GLU A 22 23.57 -21.19 18.61
C GLU A 22 22.99 -21.56 17.24
N MET A 23 21.70 -21.28 17.05
CA MET A 23 21.02 -21.54 15.77
C MET A 23 21.61 -20.66 14.66
N ALA A 24 21.52 -21.11 13.41
CA ALA A 24 21.78 -20.24 12.26
C ALA A 24 20.74 -19.10 12.24
N CYS A 25 21.13 -17.88 11.88
CA CYS A 25 20.27 -16.70 12.09
C CYS A 25 19.00 -16.71 11.22
N TRP A 26 18.99 -17.49 10.13
CA TRP A 26 17.79 -17.67 9.30
C TRP A 26 16.67 -18.45 10.00
N VAL A 27 16.96 -19.25 11.03
CA VAL A 27 15.94 -20.01 11.79
C VAL A 27 15.02 -19.07 12.57
N PRO A 28 15.52 -18.20 13.47
CA PRO A 28 14.67 -17.23 14.15
C PRO A 28 14.05 -16.22 13.17
N PHE A 29 14.76 -15.85 12.09
CA PHE A 29 14.20 -15.00 11.03
C PHE A 29 12.93 -15.62 10.42
N LEU A 30 12.99 -16.89 10.05
CA LEU A 30 11.86 -17.62 9.48
C LEU A 30 10.68 -17.70 10.45
N HIS A 31 10.95 -17.98 11.73
CA HIS A 31 9.92 -18.00 12.77
C HIS A 31 9.14 -16.68 12.79
N TRP A 32 9.83 -15.54 12.88
CA TRP A 32 9.18 -14.23 12.94
C TRP A 32 8.44 -13.86 11.66
N ILE A 33 8.98 -14.23 10.50
CA ILE A 33 8.28 -14.07 9.22
C ILE A 33 6.94 -14.83 9.23
N HIS A 34 6.93 -16.07 9.72
CA HIS A 34 5.71 -16.87 9.80
C HIS A 34 4.71 -16.30 10.81
N GLU A 35 5.16 -15.87 11.99
CA GLU A 35 4.31 -15.21 13.00
C GLU A 35 3.62 -13.97 12.44
N ILE A 36 4.38 -13.08 11.78
CA ILE A 36 3.83 -11.84 11.23
C ILE A 36 2.90 -12.12 10.04
N THR A 37 3.23 -13.12 9.22
CA THR A 37 2.34 -13.55 8.14
C THR A 37 1.05 -14.15 8.70
N GLN A 38 1.12 -14.92 9.79
CA GLN A 38 -0.05 -15.48 10.45
C GLN A 38 -0.96 -14.36 10.98
N ALA A 39 -0.41 -13.31 11.60
CA ALA A 39 -1.18 -12.14 12.01
C ALA A 39 -1.94 -11.50 10.84
N SER A 40 -1.31 -11.41 9.65
CA SER A 40 -2.01 -10.95 8.45
C SER A 40 -3.18 -11.86 8.02
N LEU A 41 -3.05 -13.17 8.24
CA LEU A 41 -4.06 -14.16 7.83
C LEU A 41 -5.22 -14.31 8.83
N GLU A 42 -5.02 -13.97 10.11
CA GLU A 42 -6.09 -13.94 11.12
C GLU A 42 -7.20 -12.94 10.77
N HIS A 43 -6.84 -11.92 9.99
CA HIS A 43 -7.74 -10.89 9.50
C HIS A 43 -8.44 -11.23 8.19
N VAL A 44 -8.31 -12.46 7.70
CA VAL A 44 -9.04 -12.95 6.53
C VAL A 44 -10.18 -13.84 7.03
N GLU A 45 -11.43 -13.53 6.66
CA GLU A 45 -12.53 -14.46 6.92
C GLU A 45 -12.16 -15.85 6.41
N LYS A 46 -12.28 -16.86 7.28
CA LYS A 46 -12.03 -18.26 6.90
C LYS A 46 -12.99 -18.59 5.77
N ILE A 47 -12.47 -18.61 4.55
CA ILE A 47 -13.20 -19.06 3.37
C ILE A 47 -13.80 -20.42 3.75
N GLY A 48 -15.12 -20.51 3.75
CA GLY A 48 -15.83 -21.74 4.04
C GLY A 48 -15.35 -22.83 3.09
N ASP A 49 -14.98 -23.96 3.69
CA ASP A 49 -14.39 -25.16 3.11
C ASP A 49 -13.03 -24.99 2.42
N ALA A 50 -12.20 -26.02 2.60
CA ALA A 50 -10.86 -26.15 2.08
C ALA A 50 -10.86 -26.03 0.55
N ILE A 51 -10.70 -24.82 0.03
CA ILE A 51 -10.26 -24.63 -1.35
C ILE A 51 -8.78 -25.05 -1.37
N ASP A 52 -8.48 -26.15 -2.06
CA ASP A 52 -7.16 -26.77 -2.23
C ASP A 52 -6.07 -25.85 -2.83
N TYR A 53 -6.34 -24.56 -3.00
CA TYR A 53 -5.39 -23.58 -3.52
C TYR A 53 -5.51 -22.25 -2.78
N PRO A 54 -4.40 -21.66 -2.30
CA PRO A 54 -4.43 -20.28 -1.84
C PRO A 54 -4.93 -19.39 -2.99
N PRO A 55 -5.68 -18.30 -2.72
CA PRO A 55 -6.14 -17.41 -3.77
C PRO A 55 -4.94 -16.95 -4.62
N PRO A 56 -5.09 -16.83 -5.95
CA PRO A 56 -3.99 -16.87 -6.94
C PRO A 56 -2.95 -15.73 -6.85
N ASN A 57 -3.03 -14.86 -5.85
CA ASN A 57 -2.16 -13.69 -5.68
C ASN A 57 -1.69 -13.46 -4.23
N LEU A 58 -1.87 -14.44 -3.34
CA LEU A 58 -1.30 -14.41 -2.00
C LEU A 58 0.20 -14.70 -2.09
N ARG A 59 1.04 -13.88 -1.44
CA ARG A 59 2.48 -14.17 -1.34
C ARG A 59 2.77 -14.59 0.08
N LEU A 60 3.01 -15.87 0.27
CA LEU A 60 3.40 -16.43 1.56
C LEU A 60 4.89 -16.78 1.55
N PRO A 61 5.59 -16.54 2.67
CA PRO A 61 6.93 -17.07 2.86
C PRO A 61 6.88 -18.60 2.85
N ALA A 62 7.85 -19.22 2.19
CA ALA A 62 7.98 -20.67 2.11
C ALA A 62 9.45 -21.06 2.16
N VAL A 63 9.70 -22.30 2.60
CA VAL A 63 11.05 -22.85 2.68
C VAL A 63 11.14 -24.09 1.82
N VAL A 64 12.25 -24.18 1.08
CA VAL A 64 12.60 -25.36 0.30
C VAL A 64 13.94 -25.88 0.81
N PHE A 65 13.92 -27.06 1.42
CA PHE A 65 15.13 -27.72 1.88
C PHE A 65 15.94 -28.25 0.69
N ARG A 66 17.25 -28.01 0.72
CA ARG A 66 18.20 -28.53 -0.27
C ARG A 66 19.44 -29.06 0.43
N GLU A 67 19.75 -30.31 0.16
CA GLU A 67 20.97 -30.95 0.68
C GLU A 67 22.20 -30.46 -0.11
N ARG A 68 23.26 -30.14 0.62
CA ARG A 68 24.55 -29.71 0.08
C ARG A 68 25.66 -30.35 0.91
N SER A 69 26.74 -30.74 0.24
CA SER A 69 27.94 -31.21 0.93
C SER A 69 28.71 -30.03 1.53
N TRP A 70 29.19 -30.19 2.77
CA TRP A 70 30.03 -29.19 3.44
C TRP A 70 31.36 -28.94 2.70
N ALA A 71 31.82 -29.88 1.88
CA ALA A 71 33.09 -29.76 1.15
C ALA A 71 33.10 -28.63 0.11
N PHE A 72 31.94 -28.09 -0.26
CA PHE A 72 31.81 -27.03 -1.28
C PHE A 72 31.53 -25.64 -0.69
N GLN A 73 31.57 -25.50 0.63
CA GLN A 73 31.28 -24.22 1.27
C GLN A 73 32.56 -23.43 1.50
N PRO A 74 32.53 -22.10 1.36
CA PRO A 74 33.67 -21.26 1.66
C PRO A 74 34.15 -21.48 3.10
N PRO A 75 35.47 -21.34 3.38
CA PRO A 75 36.02 -21.52 4.73
C PRO A 75 35.36 -20.63 5.79
N ASP A 76 34.86 -19.46 5.37
CA ASP A 76 34.19 -18.48 6.23
C ASP A 76 32.76 -18.89 6.61
N VAL A 77 32.21 -19.92 5.97
CA VAL A 77 30.84 -20.40 6.20
C VAL A 77 30.87 -21.58 7.17
N VAL A 78 30.67 -21.27 8.44
CA VAL A 78 30.69 -22.27 9.55
C VAL A 78 29.31 -22.80 9.92
N ARG A 79 28.24 -22.28 9.30
CA ARG A 79 26.83 -22.64 9.57
C ARG A 79 26.02 -22.76 8.28
N PRO A 80 24.96 -23.60 8.25
CA PRO A 80 24.08 -23.70 7.09
C PRO A 80 23.47 -22.35 6.72
N LEU A 81 23.58 -21.97 5.45
CA LEU A 81 23.01 -20.73 4.93
C LEU A 81 21.63 -20.98 4.33
N ALA A 82 20.72 -20.03 4.53
CA ALA A 82 19.52 -19.91 3.69
C ALA A 82 19.83 -19.03 2.48
N LYS A 83 19.21 -19.31 1.34
CA LYS A 83 19.32 -18.50 0.12
C LYS A 83 17.95 -17.89 -0.18
N THR A 84 17.93 -16.59 -0.44
CA THR A 84 16.76 -15.88 -0.97
C THR A 84 17.19 -14.91 -2.08
N THR A 85 16.27 -14.11 -2.61
CA THR A 85 16.56 -13.05 -3.56
C THR A 85 16.60 -11.70 -2.86
N LEU A 86 17.32 -10.75 -3.45
CA LEU A 86 17.34 -9.36 -2.98
C LEU A 86 15.93 -8.75 -2.95
N SER A 87 15.07 -9.07 -3.94
CA SER A 87 13.71 -8.57 -3.96
C SER A 87 12.84 -9.17 -2.86
N ASP A 88 13.02 -10.46 -2.55
CA ASP A 88 12.20 -11.11 -1.52
C ASP A 88 12.62 -10.64 -0.13
N ILE A 89 13.92 -10.47 0.15
CA ILE A 89 14.35 -9.92 1.44
C ILE A 89 13.86 -8.48 1.63
N ALA A 90 13.89 -7.66 0.57
CA ALA A 90 13.34 -6.31 0.56
C ALA A 90 11.89 -6.27 1.04
N VAL A 91 11.06 -7.17 0.49
CA VAL A 91 9.63 -7.30 0.84
C VAL A 91 9.43 -7.89 2.24
N LEU A 92 10.14 -8.97 2.57
CA LEU A 92 10.02 -9.62 3.88
C LEU A 92 10.41 -8.68 5.02
N ALA A 93 11.47 -7.88 4.84
CA ALA A 93 11.87 -6.91 5.85
C ALA A 93 10.77 -5.87 6.11
N ARG A 94 10.18 -5.31 5.05
CA ARG A 94 9.05 -4.37 5.18
C ARG A 94 7.83 -5.00 5.82
N ARG A 95 7.48 -6.23 5.45
CA ARG A 95 6.36 -6.95 6.05
C ARG A 95 6.54 -7.20 7.54
N MET A 96 7.77 -7.37 8.00
CA MET A 96 8.10 -7.47 9.43
C MET A 96 8.16 -6.12 10.15
N GLY A 97 7.73 -5.04 9.50
CA GLY A 97 7.75 -3.69 10.07
C GLY A 97 9.14 -3.08 10.18
N MET A 98 10.15 -3.62 9.49
CA MET A 98 11.45 -2.97 9.38
C MET A 98 11.42 -1.87 8.32
N LYS A 99 12.30 -0.88 8.49
CA LYS A 99 12.58 0.18 7.52
C LYS A 99 14.03 0.04 7.08
N TRP A 100 14.26 0.11 5.77
CA TRP A 100 15.60 0.03 5.19
C TRP A 100 16.32 1.34 5.42
N LYS A 101 17.32 1.38 6.30
CA LYS A 101 18.18 2.56 6.55
C LYS A 101 19.25 2.73 5.49
N GLU A 102 19.77 1.61 5.01
CA GLU A 102 20.69 1.58 3.88
C GLU A 102 20.29 0.45 2.95
N PHE A 103 20.15 0.77 1.67
CA PHE A 103 19.87 -0.21 0.62
C PHE A 103 20.77 0.01 -0.59
N ARG A 104 22.03 -0.41 -0.46
CA ARG A 104 23.07 -0.30 -1.51
C ARG A 104 23.66 -1.67 -1.85
N PRO A 105 22.92 -2.51 -2.59
CA PRO A 105 23.37 -3.84 -2.99
C PRO A 105 24.67 -3.85 -3.80
N SER A 106 24.94 -2.80 -4.60
CA SER A 106 26.20 -2.65 -5.35
C SER A 106 27.42 -2.63 -4.46
N ASP A 107 27.26 -2.02 -3.27
CA ASP A 107 28.32 -1.81 -2.30
C ASP A 107 28.33 -2.95 -1.26
N GLY A 108 27.36 -3.88 -1.36
CA GLY A 108 27.14 -4.94 -0.39
C GLY A 108 26.59 -4.46 0.96
N ILE A 109 26.00 -3.25 1.01
CA ILE A 109 25.50 -2.63 2.24
C ILE A 109 23.97 -2.66 2.25
N LEU A 110 23.41 -3.41 3.20
CA LEU A 110 21.99 -3.56 3.45
C LEU A 110 21.79 -3.49 4.96
N LEU A 111 21.01 -2.51 5.41
CA LEU A 111 20.67 -2.29 6.81
C LEU A 111 19.18 -2.04 6.92
N ALA A 112 18.47 -2.89 7.66
CA ALA A 112 17.08 -2.68 8.02
C ALA A 112 16.90 -2.80 9.52
N GLU A 113 16.06 -1.94 10.08
CA GLU A 113 15.70 -1.98 11.51
C GLU A 113 14.24 -1.61 11.71
N GLY A 114 13.63 -2.16 12.75
CA GLY A 114 12.27 -1.81 13.17
C GLY A 114 11.61 -2.96 13.91
N HIS A 115 10.70 -2.67 14.83
CA HIS A 115 9.96 -3.68 15.58
C HIS A 115 10.85 -4.69 16.33
N SER A 116 12.04 -4.26 16.79
CA SER A 116 13.10 -5.11 17.39
C SER A 116 13.76 -6.13 16.47
N HIS A 117 13.52 -6.03 15.16
CA HIS A 117 14.20 -6.80 14.13
C HIS A 117 15.33 -5.95 13.55
N ILE A 118 16.47 -6.60 13.28
CA ILE A 118 17.63 -5.98 12.63
C ILE A 118 18.14 -6.94 11.56
N ILE A 119 18.35 -6.41 10.35
CA ILE A 119 19.08 -7.07 9.26
C ILE A 119 20.31 -6.22 8.95
N THR A 120 21.47 -6.85 8.92
CA THR A 120 22.73 -6.25 8.44
C THR A 120 23.34 -7.14 7.38
N SER A 121 24.16 -6.59 6.48
CA SER A 121 24.88 -7.36 5.49
C SER A 121 26.40 -7.32 5.68
N THR A 122 27.04 -8.38 5.21
CA THR A 122 28.48 -8.48 5.00
C THR A 122 28.73 -9.07 3.62
N VAL A 123 29.90 -8.82 3.04
CA VAL A 123 30.29 -9.41 1.76
C VAL A 123 31.30 -10.52 2.02
N VAL A 124 30.93 -11.74 1.65
CA VAL A 124 31.82 -12.91 1.74
C VAL A 124 32.36 -13.22 0.34
N ARG A 125 33.68 -13.37 0.24
CA ARG A 125 34.35 -13.71 -1.03
C ARG A 125 33.76 -15.00 -1.58
N SER A 126 33.58 -15.07 -2.90
CA SER A 126 32.95 -16.18 -3.67
C SER A 126 31.47 -16.47 -3.41
N LEU A 127 30.87 -15.94 -2.35
CA LEU A 127 29.45 -16.13 -2.03
C LEU A 127 28.60 -14.89 -2.35
N GLY A 128 29.14 -13.69 -2.11
CA GLY A 128 28.42 -12.42 -2.28
C GLY A 128 27.86 -11.89 -0.95
N ILE A 129 26.66 -11.32 -1.01
CA ILE A 129 26.02 -10.68 0.15
C ILE A 129 25.48 -11.75 1.11
N VAL A 130 25.95 -11.69 2.36
CA VAL A 130 25.46 -12.51 3.47
C VAL A 130 24.83 -11.61 4.52
N LEU A 131 23.57 -11.89 4.82
CA LEU A 131 22.74 -11.19 5.78
C LEU A 131 22.86 -11.85 7.15
N GLN A 132 23.00 -11.01 8.16
CA GLN A 132 22.88 -11.38 9.55
C GLN A 132 21.56 -10.82 10.07
N TYR A 133 20.79 -11.68 10.74
CA TYR A 133 19.53 -11.32 11.37
C TYR A 133 19.65 -11.39 12.88
N ALA A 134 19.14 -10.37 13.57
CA ALA A 134 19.05 -10.32 15.01
C ALA A 134 17.66 -9.86 15.47
N TYR A 135 17.21 -10.41 16.59
CA TYR A 135 16.01 -9.98 17.30
C TYR A 135 16.38 -9.53 18.71
N THR A 136 16.11 -8.27 19.05
CA THR A 136 16.52 -7.69 20.34
C THR A 136 15.46 -7.84 21.44
N GLY A 137 14.22 -8.19 21.08
CA GLY A 137 13.10 -8.35 22.02
C GLY A 137 12.69 -7.08 22.78
N GLN A 138 13.20 -5.92 22.39
CA GLN A 138 12.91 -4.65 23.06
C GLN A 138 11.40 -4.32 23.02
N ASN A 139 10.71 -4.60 21.92
CA ASN A 139 9.28 -4.33 21.76
C ASN A 139 8.43 -5.21 22.67
N GLN A 140 8.78 -6.48 22.82
CA GLN A 140 8.06 -7.39 23.72
C GLN A 140 8.25 -6.97 25.18
N ARG A 141 9.47 -6.55 25.55
CA ARG A 141 9.76 -5.98 26.88
C ARG A 141 9.01 -4.67 27.12
N LEU A 142 8.89 -3.80 26.11
CA LEU A 142 8.12 -2.56 26.19
C LEU A 142 6.62 -2.84 26.32
N LYS A 143 6.05 -3.74 25.52
CA LYS A 143 4.64 -4.16 25.63
C LYS A 143 4.35 -4.77 27.01
N MET A 144 5.23 -5.63 27.54
CA MET A 144 5.12 -6.18 28.90
C MET A 144 5.28 -5.11 29.99
N ALA A 145 6.16 -4.12 29.81
CA ALA A 145 6.31 -3.01 30.74
C ALA A 145 5.10 -2.07 30.74
N GLN A 146 4.44 -1.89 29.59
CA GLN A 146 3.22 -1.09 29.43
C GLN A 146 1.97 -1.78 30.00
N GLN A 147 1.89 -3.12 29.94
CA GLN A 147 0.79 -3.90 30.54
C GLN A 147 0.82 -3.90 32.08
N ASN A 148 1.98 -3.65 32.69
CA ASN A 148 2.09 -3.42 34.13
C ASN A 148 1.59 -2.01 34.50
N GLN A 149 0.27 -1.90 34.70
CA GLN A 149 -0.49 -0.66 35.00
C GLN A 149 0.09 0.23 36.12
N PHE A 150 0.94 -0.30 37.00
CA PHE A 150 1.52 0.43 38.14
C PHE A 150 2.61 1.46 37.81
N ARG A 151 3.19 1.47 36.60
CA ARG A 151 4.31 2.38 36.24
C ARG A 151 3.95 3.56 35.32
N LYS A 152 2.67 3.73 34.95
CA LYS A 152 2.23 4.86 34.10
C LYS A 152 2.46 6.26 34.71
N ARG A 153 2.74 6.38 36.01
CA ARG A 153 2.94 7.68 36.69
C ARG A 153 4.39 8.12 36.88
N LEU A 154 5.40 7.32 36.50
CA LEU A 154 6.81 7.60 36.87
C LEU A 154 7.81 7.61 35.72
N MET A 155 7.40 7.40 34.47
CA MET A 155 8.28 7.61 33.31
C MET A 155 7.91 8.88 32.55
N THR A 156 8.50 9.99 32.98
CA THR A 156 8.63 11.26 32.25
C THR A 156 9.72 11.18 31.18
N GLY A 157 9.68 10.11 30.36
CA GLY A 157 10.52 9.94 29.18
C GLY A 157 9.64 9.46 28.04
N SER A 158 9.61 10.21 26.97
CA SER A 158 8.78 10.04 25.77
C SER A 158 9.14 8.75 25.01
N ILE A 159 8.72 7.60 25.51
CA ILE A 159 8.71 6.34 24.77
C ILE A 159 7.37 6.26 24.05
N LEU A 160 7.29 6.84 22.85
CA LEU A 160 6.14 6.63 21.98
C LEU A 160 6.09 5.14 21.60
N PRO A 161 4.97 4.43 21.83
CA PRO A 161 4.84 3.04 21.38
C PRO A 161 5.00 2.98 19.86
N GLU A 162 5.83 2.05 19.37
CA GLU A 162 5.90 1.76 17.94
C GLU A 162 4.51 1.35 17.44
N GLN A 163 4.07 1.98 16.35
CA GLN A 163 2.77 1.74 15.75
C GLN A 163 2.77 0.37 15.05
N GLU A 164 1.72 -0.42 15.26
CA GLU A 164 1.66 -1.79 14.76
C GLU A 164 1.53 -1.85 13.23
N GLU A 165 2.49 -2.48 12.56
CA GLU A 165 2.52 -2.63 11.10
C GLU A 165 2.11 -4.05 10.69
N ILE A 166 0.89 -4.22 10.15
CA ILE A 166 0.40 -5.49 9.58
C ILE A 166 -0.08 -5.25 8.15
N TYR A 167 0.78 -5.60 7.21
CA TYR A 167 0.55 -5.34 5.78
C TYR A 167 -0.37 -6.36 5.12
N ILE A 168 -1.08 -5.93 4.08
CA ILE A 168 -1.78 -6.81 3.15
C ILE A 168 -0.76 -7.72 2.44
N PRO A 169 -0.84 -9.06 2.57
CA PRO A 169 0.19 -9.99 2.09
C PRO A 169 0.08 -10.31 0.58
N ARG A 170 -0.10 -9.30 -0.27
CA ARG A 170 -0.24 -9.46 -1.73
C ARG A 170 0.84 -8.72 -2.52
N ALA A 171 1.19 -9.29 -3.67
CA ALA A 171 2.18 -8.70 -4.59
C ALA A 171 1.86 -7.25 -4.97
N ARG A 172 0.58 -6.90 -5.10
CA ARG A 172 0.12 -5.54 -5.41
C ARG A 172 0.46 -4.55 -4.30
N ALA A 173 0.27 -4.93 -3.03
CA ALA A 173 0.66 -4.12 -1.90
C ALA A 173 2.19 -4.01 -1.80
N ASP A 174 2.92 -5.12 -1.94
CA ASP A 174 4.38 -5.15 -1.85
C ASP A 174 5.05 -4.20 -2.87
N ARG A 175 4.50 -4.12 -4.09
CA ARG A 175 4.98 -3.27 -5.19
C ARG A 175 4.99 -1.79 -4.84
N LEU A 176 4.01 -1.34 -4.04
CA LEU A 176 3.95 0.04 -3.59
C LEU A 176 5.19 0.39 -2.76
N GLY A 177 5.75 -0.54 -1.99
CA GLY A 177 6.99 -0.30 -1.22
C GLY A 177 8.24 -0.04 -2.08
N CYS A 178 8.16 -0.33 -3.38
CA CYS A 178 9.21 -0.02 -4.37
C CYS A 178 8.81 1.15 -5.29
N GLY A 179 7.71 1.84 -4.98
CA GLY A 179 7.14 2.91 -5.80
C GLY A 179 6.64 2.44 -7.17
N VAL A 180 6.34 1.14 -7.35
CA VAL A 180 5.85 0.59 -8.62
C VAL A 180 4.33 0.58 -8.62
N LEU A 181 3.72 1.35 -9.52
CA LEU A 181 2.28 1.36 -9.73
C LEU A 181 1.96 0.53 -10.98
N ARG A 182 1.37 -0.65 -10.76
CA ARG A 182 0.74 -1.39 -11.85
C ARG A 182 -0.67 -0.88 -12.03
N SER A 183 -0.91 -0.28 -13.18
CA SER A 183 -2.21 0.25 -13.52
C SER A 183 -3.24 -0.87 -13.63
N ASP A 184 -4.51 -0.48 -13.49
CA ASP A 184 -5.61 -1.38 -13.80
C ASP A 184 -5.65 -1.65 -15.31
N ALA A 185 -5.58 -2.92 -15.69
CA ALA A 185 -5.53 -3.33 -17.09
C ALA A 185 -6.79 -2.92 -17.86
N LEU A 186 -7.93 -2.79 -17.17
CA LEU A 186 -9.19 -2.34 -17.76
C LEU A 186 -9.21 -0.84 -18.09
N LEU A 187 -8.30 -0.05 -17.53
CA LEU A 187 -8.25 1.41 -17.75
C LEU A 187 -7.27 1.82 -18.87
N GLY A 188 -6.59 0.85 -19.51
CA GLY A 188 -5.68 1.12 -20.63
C GLY A 188 -4.46 1.98 -20.29
N LEU A 189 -4.09 2.06 -19.01
CA LEU A 189 -2.99 2.89 -18.53
C LEU A 189 -1.65 2.13 -18.51
N PRO A 190 -0.50 2.82 -18.64
CA PRO A 190 0.82 2.20 -18.49
C PRO A 190 1.17 1.92 -17.02
N ASP A 191 2.03 0.93 -16.80
CA ASP A 191 2.75 0.78 -15.53
C ASP A 191 3.70 1.97 -15.35
N ILE A 192 3.72 2.56 -14.15
CA ILE A 192 4.53 3.75 -13.83
C ILE A 192 5.29 3.57 -12.51
N THR A 193 6.29 4.42 -12.29
CA THR A 193 7.09 4.46 -11.07
C THR A 193 7.00 5.83 -10.44
N VAL A 194 6.91 5.90 -9.11
CA VAL A 194 6.64 7.14 -8.37
C VAL A 194 7.46 7.28 -7.09
N SER A 195 8.59 6.55 -6.97
CA SER A 195 9.37 6.50 -5.73
C SER A 195 10.17 7.78 -5.46
N THR A 196 10.50 8.55 -6.50
CA THR A 196 11.23 9.83 -6.40
C THR A 196 10.49 10.93 -7.17
N GLN A 197 10.79 12.21 -6.88
CA GLN A 197 10.22 13.33 -7.65
C GLN A 197 10.57 13.24 -9.15
N SER A 198 11.77 12.77 -9.49
CA SER A 198 12.17 12.55 -10.89
C SER A 198 11.36 11.45 -11.57
N GLU A 199 11.08 10.36 -10.85
CA GLU A 199 10.21 9.29 -11.34
C GLU A 199 8.77 9.79 -11.50
N ILE A 200 8.26 10.60 -10.56
CA ILE A 200 6.93 11.21 -10.65
C ILE A 200 6.83 12.10 -11.90
N VAL A 201 7.83 12.95 -12.17
CA VAL A 201 7.87 13.76 -13.41
C VAL A 201 7.83 12.87 -14.66
N THR A 202 8.56 11.76 -14.65
CA THR A 202 8.59 10.79 -15.76
C THR A 202 7.22 10.10 -15.92
N ALA A 203 6.61 9.67 -14.82
CA ALA A 203 5.27 9.08 -14.78
C ALA A 203 4.21 10.04 -15.35
N LEU A 204 4.27 11.33 -14.98
CA LEU A 204 3.40 12.34 -15.55
C LEU A 204 3.61 12.49 -17.07
N GLY A 205 4.82 12.32 -17.59
CA GLY A 205 5.07 12.30 -19.03
C GLY A 205 4.46 11.09 -19.75
N HIS A 206 4.33 9.95 -19.06
CA HIS A 206 3.65 8.76 -19.61
C HIS A 206 2.13 8.90 -19.58
N LEU A 207 1.57 9.53 -18.54
CA LEU A 207 0.13 9.75 -18.39
C LEU A 207 -0.36 10.94 -19.23
N ASP A 208 0.46 11.99 -19.35
CA ASP A 208 0.22 13.15 -20.21
C ASP A 208 1.26 13.21 -21.33
N ARG A 209 0.93 12.58 -22.47
CA ARG A 209 1.78 12.63 -23.67
C ARG A 209 2.02 14.02 -24.24
N SER A 210 1.24 15.03 -23.84
CA SER A 210 1.53 16.43 -24.25
C SER A 210 2.75 17.00 -23.53
N GLY A 211 3.16 16.38 -22.42
CA GLY A 211 4.25 16.84 -21.56
C GLY A 211 3.89 18.07 -20.71
N SER A 212 2.63 18.53 -20.73
CA SER A 212 2.21 19.72 -19.98
C SER A 212 2.34 19.49 -18.48
N SER A 213 1.86 18.34 -17.98
CA SER A 213 1.91 18.00 -16.56
C SER A 213 3.34 17.79 -16.04
N SER A 214 4.18 17.10 -16.80
CA SER A 214 5.59 16.89 -16.42
C SER A 214 6.39 18.19 -16.46
N ALA A 215 6.14 19.06 -17.44
CA ALA A 215 6.75 20.39 -17.50
C ALA A 215 6.31 21.29 -16.33
N ALA A 216 5.02 21.27 -15.98
CA ALA A 216 4.49 22.02 -14.85
C ALA A 216 5.14 21.59 -13.51
N LEU A 217 5.19 20.28 -13.24
CA LEU A 217 5.86 19.78 -12.03
C LEU A 217 7.36 20.08 -12.05
N SER A 218 8.03 19.92 -13.20
CA SER A 218 9.46 20.26 -13.33
C SER A 218 9.72 21.73 -13.05
N LYS A 219 8.82 22.63 -13.45
CA LYS A 219 8.91 24.06 -13.15
C LYS A 219 8.78 24.31 -11.64
N ILE A 220 7.77 23.71 -11.00
CA ILE A 220 7.55 23.83 -9.55
C ILE A 220 8.80 23.33 -8.79
N LEU A 221 9.35 22.17 -9.16
CA LEU A 221 10.54 21.61 -8.50
C LEU A 221 11.81 22.47 -8.70
N LYS A 222 11.93 23.17 -9.83
CA LYS A 222 13.03 24.12 -10.07
C LYS A 222 12.89 25.37 -9.20
N GLU A 223 11.67 25.86 -9.04
CA GLU A 223 11.36 27.03 -8.21
C GLU A 223 11.38 26.69 -6.70
N ASN A 224 11.06 25.45 -6.34
CA ASN A 224 11.06 24.95 -4.98
C ASN A 224 11.51 23.47 -4.91
N PRO A 225 12.80 23.22 -4.64
CA PRO A 225 13.34 21.87 -4.50
C PRO A 225 12.75 21.06 -3.33
N ASP A 226 12.18 21.72 -2.32
CA ASP A 226 11.57 21.07 -1.15
C ASP A 226 10.11 20.69 -1.39
N PHE A 227 9.52 21.10 -2.52
CA PHE A 227 8.19 20.65 -2.91
C PHE A 227 8.15 19.12 -3.03
N ARG A 228 7.05 18.51 -2.55
CA ARG A 228 6.80 17.08 -2.67
C ARG A 228 5.43 16.87 -3.27
N PHE A 229 5.37 16.27 -4.45
CA PHE A 229 4.10 15.95 -5.11
C PHE A 229 3.27 14.93 -4.31
N ARG A 230 1.98 15.23 -4.11
CA ARG A 230 0.99 14.38 -3.45
C ARG A 230 0.61 13.20 -4.35
N VAL A 231 1.13 12.00 -4.05
CA VAL A 231 1.00 10.85 -4.95
C VAL A 231 -0.26 10.02 -4.72
N ALA A 232 -0.92 10.15 -3.56
CA ALA A 232 -2.00 9.24 -3.18
C ALA A 232 -3.17 9.24 -4.17
N ASP A 233 -3.57 10.43 -4.64
CA ASP A 233 -4.62 10.58 -5.64
C ASP A 233 -4.24 9.92 -6.96
N LEU A 234 -2.97 10.02 -7.37
CA LEU A 234 -2.46 9.32 -8.54
C LEU A 234 -2.53 7.80 -8.38
N VAL A 235 -2.19 7.27 -7.21
CA VAL A 235 -2.27 5.83 -6.93
C VAL A 235 -3.73 5.37 -6.98
N ALA A 236 -4.63 6.09 -6.32
CA ALA A 236 -6.06 5.76 -6.26
C ALA A 236 -6.74 5.80 -7.63
N LEU A 237 -6.39 6.78 -8.47
CA LEU A 237 -6.91 6.91 -9.83
C LEU A 237 -6.40 5.79 -10.74
N THR A 238 -5.17 5.31 -10.56
CA THR A 238 -4.53 4.43 -11.55
C THR A 238 -4.56 2.95 -11.20
N THR A 239 -4.58 2.59 -9.91
CA THR A 239 -4.31 1.21 -9.47
C THR A 239 -5.58 0.43 -9.13
N PRO A 240 -5.58 -0.91 -9.29
CA PRO A 240 -6.64 -1.78 -8.77
C PRO A 240 -6.51 -1.95 -7.25
N PRO A 241 -7.53 -2.48 -6.56
CA PRO A 241 -7.44 -2.74 -5.13
C PRO A 241 -6.37 -3.80 -4.83
N ALA A 242 -5.58 -3.55 -3.78
CA ALA A 242 -4.58 -4.48 -3.27
C ALA A 242 -5.17 -5.46 -2.24
N ARG A 243 -6.22 -5.03 -1.52
CA ARG A 243 -6.94 -5.81 -0.49
C ARG A 243 -7.53 -7.14 -1.00
N TYR A 244 -7.75 -8.09 -0.09
CA TYR A 244 -8.53 -9.32 -0.28
C TYR A 244 -9.95 -9.16 0.28
N ARG A 245 -10.97 -9.69 -0.39
CA ARG A 245 -12.37 -9.65 0.08
C ARG A 245 -12.54 -10.37 1.41
N GLY A 246 -13.39 -9.90 2.30
CA GLY A 246 -13.51 -10.43 3.66
C GLY A 246 -12.27 -10.19 4.55
N SER A 247 -11.23 -9.50 4.06
CA SER A 247 -10.11 -9.10 4.91
C SER A 247 -10.38 -7.79 5.64
N SER A 248 -10.02 -7.67 6.91
CA SER A 248 -10.10 -6.39 7.61
C SER A 248 -8.87 -5.50 7.38
N LEU A 249 -7.79 -6.01 6.79
CA LEU A 249 -6.53 -5.27 6.61
C LEU A 249 -6.63 -4.17 5.56
N VAL A 250 -6.02 -3.02 5.87
CA VAL A 250 -5.93 -1.87 4.97
C VAL A 250 -4.51 -1.41 4.68
N GLN A 251 -3.52 -1.83 5.47
CA GLN A 251 -2.17 -1.27 5.36
C GLN A 251 -1.42 -1.72 4.11
N VAL A 252 -0.89 -0.74 3.39
CA VAL A 252 0.03 -0.91 2.27
C VAL A 252 1.24 0.01 2.44
N PRO A 253 2.44 -0.37 1.96
CA PRO A 253 3.59 0.52 2.02
C PRO A 253 3.37 1.79 1.18
N ALA A 254 3.85 2.94 1.68
CA ALA A 254 3.85 4.20 0.95
C ALA A 254 4.73 4.14 -0.31
N PRO A 255 4.22 4.53 -1.50
CA PRO A 255 4.99 4.51 -2.73
C PRO A 255 5.88 5.73 -2.97
N SER A 256 5.69 6.81 -2.20
CA SER A 256 6.55 8.00 -2.23
C SER A 256 6.61 8.64 -0.82
N ASP A 257 7.37 9.72 -0.67
CA ASP A 257 7.48 10.45 0.61
C ASP A 257 6.20 11.24 0.96
N ASN A 258 5.41 11.62 -0.05
CA ASN A 258 4.19 12.38 0.13
C ASN A 258 2.99 11.60 -0.40
N VAL A 259 2.33 10.92 0.53
CA VAL A 259 1.12 10.12 0.31
C VAL A 259 -0.14 10.82 0.82
N HIS A 260 -0.10 12.14 0.96
CA HIS A 260 -1.33 12.92 1.16
C HIS A 260 -2.11 12.99 -0.15
N GLY A 261 -3.42 13.15 -0.03
CA GLY A 261 -4.34 13.19 -1.17
C GLY A 261 -5.78 13.20 -0.70
N VAL A 262 -6.66 13.82 -1.49
CA VAL A 262 -8.09 13.91 -1.19
C VAL A 262 -8.70 12.51 -1.11
N THR A 263 -8.28 11.60 -2.00
CA THR A 263 -8.91 10.29 -2.19
C THR A 263 -8.71 9.34 -1.01
N THR A 264 -7.61 9.48 -0.28
CA THR A 264 -7.27 8.60 0.84
C THR A 264 -7.84 9.05 2.19
N SER A 265 -8.25 10.30 2.31
CA SER A 265 -8.75 10.89 3.55
C SER A 265 -10.28 10.81 3.67
N SER A 266 -10.81 10.55 4.86
CA SER A 266 -12.25 10.68 5.15
C SER A 266 -12.72 12.13 5.04
N ILE A 267 -11.88 13.10 5.40
CA ILE A 267 -12.15 14.54 5.18
C ILE A 267 -12.27 14.82 3.68
N GLY A 268 -11.39 14.23 2.85
CA GLY A 268 -11.48 14.36 1.40
C GLY A 268 -12.72 13.70 0.79
N ARG A 269 -13.13 12.53 1.28
CA ARG A 269 -14.40 11.88 0.90
C ARG A 269 -15.62 12.71 1.29
N ARG A 270 -15.61 13.31 2.49
CA ARG A 270 -16.66 14.25 2.95
C ARG A 270 -16.71 15.48 2.05
N ALA A 271 -15.56 16.09 1.75
CA ALA A 271 -15.46 17.22 0.84
C ALA A 271 -16.04 16.89 -0.54
N PHE A 272 -15.72 15.72 -1.09
CA PHE A 272 -16.28 15.23 -2.34
C PHE A 272 -17.79 15.11 -2.30
N ARG A 273 -18.36 14.48 -1.27
CA ARG A 273 -19.82 14.38 -1.11
C ARG A 273 -20.47 15.77 -1.06
N LEU A 274 -19.96 16.68 -0.22
CA LEU A 274 -20.54 18.03 -0.09
C LEU A 274 -20.49 18.82 -1.39
N CYS A 275 -19.36 18.81 -2.11
CA CYS A 275 -19.27 19.47 -3.42
C CYS A 275 -20.18 18.81 -4.46
N LEU A 276 -20.38 17.49 -4.40
CA LEU A 276 -21.29 16.77 -5.29
C LEU A 276 -22.76 17.13 -5.02
N GLU A 277 -23.15 17.25 -3.74
CA GLU A 277 -24.47 17.77 -3.34
C GLU A 277 -24.71 19.17 -3.89
N GLU A 278 -23.77 20.10 -3.65
CA GLU A 278 -23.81 21.47 -4.16
C GLU A 278 -23.93 21.50 -5.70
N TYR A 279 -23.16 20.64 -6.39
CA TYR A 279 -23.18 20.54 -7.85
C TYR A 279 -24.55 20.07 -8.37
N ILE A 280 -25.13 19.03 -7.77
CA ILE A 280 -26.44 18.49 -8.16
C ILE A 280 -27.54 19.52 -7.91
N ILE A 281 -27.51 20.23 -6.78
CA ILE A 281 -28.47 21.31 -6.48
C ILE A 281 -28.38 22.41 -7.54
N ALA A 282 -27.17 22.85 -7.88
CA ALA A 282 -26.95 23.90 -8.86
C ALA A 282 -27.35 23.48 -10.30
N HIS A 283 -27.26 22.19 -10.62
CA HIS A 283 -27.48 21.66 -11.97
C HIS A 283 -28.69 20.72 -12.07
N HIS A 284 -29.67 20.85 -11.16
CA HIS A 284 -30.82 19.96 -10.92
C HIS A 284 -31.33 19.07 -12.08
N LYS A 285 -31.52 19.60 -13.29
CA LYS A 285 -32.05 18.86 -14.47
C LYS A 285 -30.97 18.34 -15.44
N GLU A 286 -29.73 18.75 -15.25
CA GLU A 286 -28.53 18.39 -16.02
C GLU A 286 -27.57 17.48 -15.21
N ALA A 287 -27.96 17.06 -14.01
CA ALA A 287 -27.22 16.05 -13.28
C ALA A 287 -27.48 14.68 -13.93
N GLY A 288 -26.41 13.96 -14.27
CA GLY A 288 -26.51 12.68 -14.94
C GLY A 288 -26.93 11.57 -13.98
N PRO A 289 -27.37 10.42 -14.51
CA PRO A 289 -27.76 9.29 -13.68
C PRO A 289 -26.61 8.80 -12.80
N TYR A 290 -25.38 8.73 -13.34
CA TYR A 290 -24.23 8.24 -12.58
C TYR A 290 -23.72 9.27 -11.56
N THR A 291 -23.82 10.57 -11.88
CA THR A 291 -23.57 11.66 -10.92
C THR A 291 -24.50 11.54 -9.70
N THR A 292 -25.79 11.30 -9.95
CA THR A 292 -26.79 11.13 -8.88
C THR A 292 -26.58 9.84 -8.09
N GLN A 293 -26.26 8.74 -8.79
CA GLN A 293 -25.95 7.46 -8.17
C GLN A 293 -24.72 7.54 -7.25
N ALA A 294 -23.66 8.24 -7.68
CA ALA A 294 -22.47 8.43 -6.85
C ALA A 294 -22.80 9.15 -5.53
N LEU A 295 -23.68 10.16 -5.56
CA LEU A 295 -24.14 10.84 -4.34
C LEU A 295 -24.95 9.89 -3.45
N GLN A 296 -25.86 9.11 -4.03
CA GLN A 296 -26.64 8.11 -3.28
C GLN A 296 -25.75 7.10 -2.58
N ILE A 297 -24.70 6.60 -3.26
CA ILE A 297 -23.71 5.69 -2.67
C ILE A 297 -22.97 6.40 -1.52
N CYS A 298 -22.55 7.65 -1.70
CA CYS A 298 -21.91 8.41 -0.62
C CYS A 298 -22.79 8.52 0.63
N HIS A 299 -24.09 8.80 0.46
CA HIS A 299 -25.04 8.82 1.58
C HIS A 299 -25.26 7.44 2.19
N GLN A 300 -25.43 6.41 1.36
CA GLN A 300 -25.67 5.04 1.81
C GLN A 300 -24.49 4.52 2.64
N ILE A 301 -23.26 4.70 2.16
CA ILE A 301 -22.07 4.27 2.89
C ILE A 301 -21.87 5.15 4.12
N GLY A 302 -21.93 6.48 3.98
CA GLY A 302 -21.70 7.41 5.11
C GLY A 302 -22.70 7.26 6.25
N THR A 303 -23.96 6.91 5.96
CA THR A 303 -24.99 6.66 6.99
C THR A 303 -24.71 5.39 7.78
N ASN A 304 -24.18 4.36 7.12
CA ASN A 304 -23.96 3.05 7.73
C ASN A 304 -22.57 2.90 8.36
N TYR A 305 -21.59 3.68 7.89
CA TYR A 305 -20.18 3.51 8.23
C TYR A 305 -19.46 4.84 8.44
N ALA A 306 -19.19 5.18 9.70
CA ALA A 306 -18.47 6.40 10.07
C ALA A 306 -17.08 6.52 9.39
N ALA A 307 -16.41 5.40 9.12
CA ALA A 307 -15.10 5.36 8.47
C ALA A 307 -15.08 5.93 7.03
N TRP A 308 -16.25 6.08 6.39
CA TRP A 308 -16.35 6.67 5.07
C TRP A 308 -16.03 8.16 5.10
N ASP A 309 -16.83 8.95 5.79
CA ASP A 309 -16.74 10.41 5.73
C ASP A 309 -17.15 11.11 7.04
N HIS A 310 -17.38 10.37 8.13
CA HIS A 310 -17.69 10.98 9.42
C HIS A 310 -16.42 11.43 10.10
N THR A 311 -16.28 12.75 10.15
CA THR A 311 -15.30 13.44 10.96
C THR A 311 -16.05 14.42 11.83
N ASP A 312 -16.03 14.23 13.14
CA ASP A 312 -16.08 15.41 14.01
C ASP A 312 -14.94 16.32 13.55
N GLU A 313 -15.11 17.65 13.57
CA GLU A 313 -14.06 18.59 13.13
C GLU A 313 -12.74 18.45 13.95
N TYR A 314 -12.77 17.62 15.00
CA TYR A 314 -11.65 17.22 15.86
C TYR A 314 -11.27 15.73 15.75
N SER A 315 -11.87 14.98 14.82
CA SER A 315 -11.64 13.54 14.66
C SER A 315 -10.27 13.30 14.04
N THR A 316 -9.34 12.84 14.86
CA THR A 316 -8.00 12.39 14.45
C THR A 316 -8.03 11.04 13.74
N GLN A 317 -9.18 10.53 13.27
CA GLN A 317 -9.27 9.17 12.72
C GLN A 317 -8.42 9.01 11.46
N ASP A 318 -8.28 10.03 10.61
CA ASP A 318 -7.39 9.99 9.44
C ASP A 318 -5.89 10.08 9.81
N GLU A 319 -5.58 10.60 10.99
CA GLU A 319 -4.22 10.68 11.55
C GLU A 319 -3.90 9.48 12.45
N SER A 320 -4.92 8.70 12.84
CA SER A 320 -4.74 7.50 13.63
C SER A 320 -4.14 6.40 12.77
N TRP A 321 -3.20 5.65 13.33
CA TRP A 321 -2.59 4.52 12.66
C TRP A 321 -3.61 3.40 12.51
N ILE A 322 -4.14 3.21 11.31
CA ILE A 322 -5.21 2.22 11.05
C ILE A 322 -4.59 0.95 10.51
N VAL A 323 -4.75 -0.15 11.25
CA VAL A 323 -4.38 -1.49 10.81
C VAL A 323 -5.55 -2.17 10.10
N THR A 324 -6.74 -2.05 10.70
CA THR A 324 -7.95 -2.76 10.27
C THR A 324 -9.17 -1.84 10.15
N ARG A 325 -10.13 -2.24 9.31
CA ARG A 325 -11.50 -1.69 9.26
C ARG A 325 -12.51 -2.84 9.17
N ASP A 326 -13.80 -2.55 9.35
CA ASP A 326 -14.87 -3.54 9.19
C ASP A 326 -14.79 -4.19 7.79
N PRO A 327 -14.62 -5.53 7.70
CA PRO A 327 -14.52 -6.21 6.41
C PRO A 327 -15.77 -6.04 5.54
N LYS A 328 -16.98 -5.93 6.13
CA LYS A 328 -18.22 -5.72 5.38
C LYS A 328 -18.24 -4.35 4.69
N TYR A 329 -17.85 -3.31 5.43
CA TYR A 329 -17.65 -1.97 4.88
C TYR A 329 -16.66 -1.99 3.70
N LEU A 330 -15.50 -2.63 3.93
CA LEU A 330 -14.44 -2.69 2.92
C LEU A 330 -14.88 -3.47 1.67
N ASP A 331 -15.68 -4.53 1.82
CA ASP A 331 -16.21 -5.29 0.69
C ASP A 331 -17.20 -4.46 -0.13
N ILE A 332 -18.14 -3.75 0.50
CA ILE A 332 -19.08 -2.84 -0.19
C ILE A 332 -18.32 -1.75 -0.96
N VAL A 333 -17.33 -1.12 -0.34
CA VAL A 333 -16.51 -0.09 -0.99
C VAL A 333 -15.73 -0.68 -2.18
N GLN A 334 -15.18 -1.88 -2.02
CA GLN A 334 -14.44 -2.58 -3.07
C GLN A 334 -15.35 -3.07 -4.21
N ASP A 335 -16.61 -3.39 -3.93
CA ASP A 335 -17.64 -3.66 -4.94
C ASP A 335 -17.84 -2.46 -5.84
N HIS A 336 -18.13 -1.29 -5.27
CA HIS A 336 -18.31 -0.07 -6.04
C HIS A 336 -17.05 0.35 -6.82
N LEU A 337 -15.85 0.10 -6.27
CA LEU A 337 -14.61 0.30 -7.02
C LEU A 337 -14.56 -0.58 -8.27
N SER A 338 -14.88 -1.87 -8.13
CA SER A 338 -14.91 -2.83 -9.23
C SER A 338 -15.96 -2.44 -10.27
N GLU A 339 -17.20 -2.17 -9.84
CA GLU A 339 -18.33 -1.75 -10.68
C GLU A 339 -17.99 -0.50 -11.50
N TYR A 340 -17.39 0.52 -10.87
CA TYR A 340 -16.99 1.73 -11.59
C TYR A 340 -15.81 1.54 -12.53
N THR A 341 -14.90 0.61 -12.22
CA THR A 341 -13.83 0.24 -13.14
C THR A 341 -14.40 -0.43 -14.39
N GLU A 342 -15.32 -1.38 -14.20
CA GLU A 342 -16.01 -2.07 -15.29
C GLU A 342 -16.83 -1.10 -16.14
N LEU A 343 -17.60 -0.21 -15.53
CA LEU A 343 -18.38 0.82 -16.22
C LEU A 343 -17.50 1.74 -17.08
N LEU A 344 -16.39 2.23 -16.54
CA LEU A 344 -15.45 3.07 -17.30
C LEU A 344 -14.86 2.32 -18.50
N ASN A 345 -14.54 1.04 -18.33
CA ASN A 345 -14.06 0.19 -19.42
C ASN A 345 -15.16 -0.09 -20.45
N GLU A 346 -16.41 -0.35 -20.03
CA GLU A 346 -17.54 -0.49 -20.96
C GLU A 346 -17.73 0.77 -21.81
N TRP A 347 -17.59 1.95 -21.22
CA TRP A 347 -17.63 3.20 -21.97
C TRP A 347 -16.46 3.34 -22.96
N GLU A 348 -15.25 2.92 -22.60
CA GLU A 348 -14.14 2.89 -23.55
C GLU A 348 -14.36 1.93 -24.73
N GLN A 349 -15.13 0.86 -24.52
CA GLN A 349 -15.43 -0.14 -25.54
C GLN A 349 -16.59 0.29 -26.45
N GLN A 350 -17.61 0.94 -25.88
CA GLN A 350 -18.84 1.28 -26.58
C GLN A 350 -18.85 2.70 -27.18
N HIS A 351 -18.02 3.61 -26.67
CA HIS A 351 -18.03 5.01 -27.06
C HIS A 351 -16.63 5.49 -27.48
N ALA A 352 -16.54 6.71 -28.02
CA ALA A 352 -15.25 7.37 -28.29
C ALA A 352 -14.51 7.82 -27.02
N PHE A 353 -15.05 7.49 -25.84
CA PHE A 353 -14.47 7.79 -24.54
C PHE A 353 -13.14 7.05 -24.34
N ARG A 354 -12.20 7.70 -23.65
CA ARG A 354 -10.94 7.11 -23.20
C ARG A 354 -10.60 7.62 -21.81
N TYR A 355 -10.50 6.72 -20.85
CA TYR A 355 -10.13 6.97 -19.46
C TYR A 355 -8.79 7.72 -19.36
N HIS A 356 -7.79 7.31 -20.14
CA HIS A 356 -6.48 7.99 -20.10
C HIS A 356 -6.56 9.46 -20.55
N HIS A 357 -7.48 9.84 -21.44
CA HIS A 357 -7.70 11.24 -21.80
C HIS A 357 -8.31 12.02 -20.63
N LEU A 358 -9.32 11.45 -19.98
CA LEU A 358 -9.99 12.05 -18.84
C LEU A 358 -9.03 12.23 -17.66
N LEU A 359 -8.24 11.20 -17.34
CA LEU A 359 -7.23 11.24 -16.29
C LEU A 359 -6.19 12.32 -16.57
N ARG A 360 -5.64 12.38 -17.80
CA ARG A 360 -4.69 13.42 -18.21
C ARG A 360 -5.26 14.82 -18.02
N ILE A 361 -6.50 15.04 -18.44
CA ILE A 361 -7.17 16.35 -18.33
C ILE A 361 -7.39 16.69 -16.85
N HIS A 362 -7.80 15.73 -16.03
CA HIS A 362 -7.92 15.94 -14.58
C HIS A 362 -6.58 16.30 -13.92
N ILE A 363 -5.50 15.57 -14.23
CA ILE A 363 -4.16 15.89 -13.70
C ILE A 363 -3.77 17.32 -14.08
N LYS A 364 -4.00 17.73 -15.33
CA LYS A 364 -3.63 19.05 -15.84
C LYS A 364 -4.44 20.18 -15.21
N PHE A 365 -5.76 20.05 -15.13
CA PHE A 365 -6.65 21.16 -14.77
C PHE A 365 -7.10 21.15 -13.31
N ALA A 366 -7.05 20.00 -12.64
CA ALA A 366 -7.48 19.86 -11.25
C ALA A 366 -6.27 19.76 -10.31
N MET A 367 -5.39 18.78 -10.52
CA MET A 367 -4.24 18.55 -9.63
C MET A 367 -3.18 19.64 -9.77
N LEU A 368 -2.72 19.91 -11.00
CA LEU A 368 -1.62 20.86 -11.31
C LEU A 368 -2.08 22.31 -11.55
N ARG A 369 -3.30 22.66 -11.13
CA ARG A 369 -3.84 24.01 -11.26
C ARG A 369 -3.07 24.99 -10.37
N GLU A 370 -2.88 26.22 -10.85
CA GLU A 370 -2.43 27.33 -10.01
C GLU A 370 -3.41 27.56 -8.84
N GLY A 371 -2.91 27.48 -7.61
CA GLY A 371 -3.75 27.54 -6.40
C GLY A 371 -4.53 26.25 -6.06
N GLY A 372 -4.41 25.21 -6.90
CA GLY A 372 -5.04 23.90 -6.70
C GLY A 372 -4.26 22.96 -5.78
N GLU A 373 -4.49 21.66 -5.92
CA GLU A 373 -3.96 20.62 -5.02
C GLU A 373 -2.43 20.69 -4.86
N THR A 374 -1.72 20.87 -5.96
CA THR A 374 -0.26 20.93 -5.96
C THR A 374 0.29 22.35 -5.78
N SER A 375 -0.54 23.30 -5.32
CA SER A 375 -0.11 24.66 -5.06
C SER A 375 0.93 24.69 -3.94
N MET A 376 1.94 25.54 -4.13
CA MET A 376 2.99 25.83 -3.15
C MET A 376 2.43 26.25 -1.78
N LEU A 377 1.29 26.94 -1.75
CA LEU A 377 0.61 27.37 -0.53
C LEU A 377 0.02 26.19 0.27
N ARG A 378 -0.26 25.06 -0.38
CA ARG A 378 -0.90 23.88 0.21
C ARG A 378 0.10 22.78 0.60
N ASN A 379 1.39 22.98 0.36
CA ASN A 379 2.43 22.00 0.72
C ASN A 379 2.59 21.83 2.25
N TRP A 380 2.05 22.76 3.05
CA TRP A 380 2.19 22.79 4.51
C TRP A 380 0.91 22.43 5.27
N GLY A 381 -0.20 22.20 4.57
CA GLY A 381 -1.49 21.85 5.16
C GLY A 381 -2.54 21.56 4.08
N ALA A 382 -3.24 20.44 4.20
CA ALA A 382 -4.24 20.01 3.22
C ALA A 382 -5.62 20.61 3.57
N ASP A 383 -6.13 21.48 2.71
CA ASP A 383 -7.53 21.91 2.72
C ASP A 383 -8.29 21.15 1.64
N TYR A 384 -8.69 19.91 1.97
CA TYR A 384 -9.34 19.03 1.01
C TYR A 384 -10.68 19.57 0.49
N LYS A 385 -11.42 20.36 1.29
CA LYS A 385 -12.66 21.00 0.81
C LYS A 385 -12.36 22.00 -0.29
N ALA A 386 -11.36 22.87 -0.11
CA ALA A 386 -11.01 23.81 -1.15
C ALA A 386 -10.30 23.15 -2.36
N ASP A 387 -9.60 22.02 -2.18
CA ASP A 387 -9.07 21.21 -3.29
C ASP A 387 -10.21 20.68 -4.16
N VAL A 388 -11.16 19.96 -3.54
CA VAL A 388 -12.32 19.36 -4.23
C VAL A 388 -13.20 20.42 -4.87
N ASP A 389 -13.52 21.49 -4.15
CA ASP A 389 -14.27 22.61 -4.72
C ASP A 389 -13.54 23.21 -5.94
N GLY A 390 -12.21 23.30 -5.87
CA GLY A 390 -11.36 23.64 -7.01
C GLY A 390 -11.54 22.70 -8.21
N TYR A 391 -11.73 21.40 -7.98
CA TYR A 391 -11.97 20.39 -9.01
C TYR A 391 -13.33 20.58 -9.71
N PHE A 392 -14.40 20.79 -8.94
CA PHE A 392 -15.72 21.06 -9.49
C PHE A 392 -15.76 22.39 -10.27
N ARG A 393 -15.02 23.42 -9.81
CA ARG A 393 -14.90 24.70 -10.52
C ARG A 393 -14.24 24.58 -11.90
N VAL A 394 -13.36 23.61 -12.12
CA VAL A 394 -12.72 23.38 -13.44
C VAL A 394 -13.45 22.37 -14.29
N LEU A 395 -14.53 21.75 -13.80
CA LEU A 395 -15.30 20.75 -14.54
C LEU A 395 -15.78 21.24 -15.93
N PRO A 396 -16.21 22.51 -16.12
CA PRO A 396 -16.51 23.02 -17.46
C PRO A 396 -15.30 23.00 -18.42
N GLN A 397 -14.08 23.25 -17.91
CA GLN A 397 -12.85 23.17 -18.70
C GLN A 397 -12.51 21.72 -19.04
N ILE A 398 -12.71 20.80 -18.09
CA ILE A 398 -12.54 19.35 -18.32
C ILE A 398 -13.47 18.88 -19.45
N VAL A 399 -14.74 19.29 -19.42
CA VAL A 399 -15.71 19.00 -20.49
C VAL A 399 -15.23 19.51 -21.83
N GLU A 400 -14.80 20.78 -21.90
CA GLU A 400 -14.37 21.37 -23.16
C GLU A 400 -13.11 20.70 -23.73
N GLU A 401 -12.17 20.30 -22.88
CA GLU A 401 -10.96 19.59 -23.32
C GLU A 401 -11.25 18.15 -23.74
N MET A 402 -12.21 17.46 -23.11
CA MET A 402 -12.67 16.14 -23.54
C MET A 402 -13.38 16.21 -24.90
N ARG A 403 -14.12 17.29 -25.17
CA ARG A 403 -14.72 17.52 -26.50
C ARG A 403 -13.68 17.62 -27.61
N LYS A 404 -12.51 18.21 -27.32
CA LYS A 404 -11.39 18.29 -28.27
C LYS A 404 -10.80 16.91 -28.59
N THR A 405 -11.03 15.88 -27.77
CA THR A 405 -10.63 14.51 -28.08
C THR A 405 -11.66 13.74 -28.91
N GLY A 406 -12.72 14.41 -29.39
CA GLY A 406 -13.78 13.80 -30.22
C GLY A 406 -14.95 13.20 -29.43
N PHE A 407 -14.96 13.34 -28.10
CA PHE A 407 -16.04 12.85 -27.26
C PHE A 407 -16.93 14.02 -26.82
N HIS A 408 -18.10 14.17 -27.44
CA HIS A 408 -18.85 15.43 -27.39
C HIS A 408 -19.98 15.48 -26.35
N ASP A 409 -20.38 14.33 -25.81
CA ASP A 409 -21.47 14.24 -24.86
C ASP A 409 -21.06 14.85 -23.51
N ARG A 410 -21.56 16.06 -23.24
CA ARG A 410 -21.28 16.78 -21.98
C ARG A 410 -21.70 15.97 -20.76
N GLN A 411 -22.87 15.36 -20.80
CA GLN A 411 -23.43 14.67 -19.65
C GLN A 411 -22.57 13.46 -19.30
N MET A 412 -22.22 12.68 -20.32
CA MET A 412 -21.41 11.49 -20.15
C MET A 412 -19.96 11.82 -19.75
N ILE A 413 -19.40 12.97 -20.17
CA ILE A 413 -18.09 13.43 -19.66
C ILE A 413 -18.15 13.72 -18.16
N VAL A 414 -19.18 14.44 -17.71
CA VAL A 414 -19.36 14.77 -16.29
C VAL A 414 -19.54 13.50 -15.48
N ASP A 415 -20.42 12.59 -15.92
CA ASP A 415 -20.63 11.30 -15.28
C ASP A 415 -19.33 10.49 -15.21
N ALA A 416 -18.54 10.44 -16.29
CA ALA A 416 -17.25 9.77 -16.29
C ALA A 416 -16.23 10.39 -15.34
N TRP A 417 -16.22 11.71 -15.22
CA TRP A 417 -15.38 12.38 -14.24
C TRP A 417 -15.78 12.04 -12.80
N ILE A 418 -17.08 12.06 -12.49
CA ILE A 418 -17.60 11.73 -11.16
C ILE A 418 -17.32 10.25 -10.82
N VAL A 419 -17.58 9.33 -11.75
CA VAL A 419 -17.31 7.90 -11.59
C VAL A 419 -15.81 7.65 -11.35
N MET A 420 -14.93 8.33 -12.11
CA MET A 420 -13.48 8.25 -11.91
C MET A 420 -13.07 8.71 -10.50
N MET A 421 -13.60 9.85 -10.02
CA MET A 421 -13.30 10.35 -8.69
C MET A 421 -13.84 9.42 -7.60
N MET A 422 -15.07 8.94 -7.74
CA MET A 422 -15.69 8.04 -6.77
C MET A 422 -14.93 6.69 -6.70
N ARG A 423 -14.49 6.14 -7.84
CA ARG A 423 -13.60 4.98 -7.88
C ARG A 423 -12.34 5.20 -7.04
N ALA A 424 -11.70 6.38 -7.18
CA ALA A 424 -10.50 6.71 -6.42
C ALA A 424 -10.78 6.88 -4.91
N MET A 425 -11.90 7.49 -4.54
CA MET A 425 -12.37 7.58 -3.15
C MET A 425 -12.56 6.20 -2.53
N CYS A 426 -13.16 5.26 -3.27
CA CYS A 426 -13.30 3.87 -2.85
C CYS A 426 -11.93 3.19 -2.66
N TRP A 427 -10.98 3.43 -3.58
CA TRP A 427 -9.62 2.90 -3.43
C TRP A 427 -8.98 3.37 -2.13
N GLY A 428 -9.05 4.66 -1.83
CA GLY A 428 -8.50 5.23 -0.59
C GLY A 428 -9.23 4.79 0.68
N ALA A 429 -10.52 4.49 0.60
CA ALA A 429 -11.26 3.88 1.71
C ALA A 429 -10.85 2.41 1.97
N CYS A 430 -10.26 1.72 1.01
CA CYS A 430 -9.75 0.35 1.18
C CYS A 430 -8.29 0.27 1.67
N HIS A 431 -7.52 1.36 1.62
CA HIS A 431 -6.08 1.31 1.86
C HIS A 431 -5.59 2.44 2.79
N PHE A 432 -4.61 2.11 3.62
CA PHE A 432 -3.88 3.05 4.47
C PHE A 432 -2.40 2.97 4.13
N PHE A 433 -1.80 4.09 3.74
CA PHE A 433 -0.37 4.13 3.42
C PHE A 433 0.46 4.17 4.70
N VAL A 434 1.40 3.23 4.82
CA VAL A 434 2.38 3.19 5.90
C VAL A 434 3.69 3.83 5.42
N PRO A 435 4.10 4.98 5.98
CA PRO A 435 5.35 5.64 5.61
C PRO A 435 6.58 4.81 5.97
N GLY A 436 7.58 4.82 5.09
CA GLY A 436 8.85 4.14 5.33
C GLY A 436 9.84 4.35 4.19
N GLU A 437 11.10 4.06 4.47
CA GLU A 437 12.17 4.11 3.47
C GLU A 437 11.92 3.03 2.40
N ARG A 438 11.97 3.47 1.13
CA ARG A 438 11.60 2.67 -0.04
C ARG A 438 12.79 1.86 -0.54
N VAL A 439 12.48 0.75 -1.18
CA VAL A 439 13.49 -0.03 -1.92
C VAL A 439 13.58 0.56 -3.33
N PRO A 440 14.78 0.91 -3.83
CA PRO A 440 14.93 1.46 -5.17
C PRO A 440 14.34 0.51 -6.23
N VAL A 441 13.57 1.07 -7.16
CA VAL A 441 12.77 0.29 -8.12
C VAL A 441 13.59 -0.69 -8.95
N GLN A 442 14.84 -0.37 -9.25
CA GLN A 442 15.77 -1.25 -9.98
C GLN A 442 16.03 -2.61 -9.29
N TYR A 443 15.75 -2.71 -7.99
CA TYR A 443 15.90 -3.94 -7.23
C TYR A 443 14.58 -4.70 -7.05
N PHE A 444 13.45 -4.12 -7.46
CA PHE A 444 12.18 -4.82 -7.47
C PHE A 444 12.19 -5.95 -8.51
N GLY A 445 11.90 -7.18 -8.08
CA GLY A 445 11.99 -8.36 -8.94
C GLY A 445 13.42 -8.86 -9.18
N SER A 446 14.43 -8.23 -8.58
CA SER A 446 15.84 -8.66 -8.68
C SER A 446 16.00 -10.10 -8.20
N GLN A 447 16.60 -10.92 -9.07
CA GLN A 447 16.97 -12.31 -8.79
C GLN A 447 18.39 -12.44 -8.20
N LEU A 448 19.03 -11.31 -7.83
CA LEU A 448 20.33 -11.31 -7.20
C LEU A 448 20.28 -12.17 -5.93
N PRO A 449 21.09 -13.25 -5.83
CA PRO A 449 21.07 -14.11 -4.67
C PRO A 449 21.65 -13.39 -3.46
N VAL A 450 20.95 -13.51 -2.33
CA VAL A 450 21.45 -13.12 -1.01
C VAL A 450 21.36 -14.31 -0.07
N TYR A 451 22.34 -14.42 0.81
CA TYR A 451 22.44 -15.52 1.77
C TYR A 451 22.12 -15.02 3.16
N ILE A 452 21.60 -15.87 4.04
CA ILE A 452 21.32 -15.53 5.43
C ILE A 452 22.07 -16.55 6.30
N GLY A 453 23.00 -16.07 7.15
CA GLY A 453 24.01 -16.90 7.82
C GLY A 453 24.21 -16.59 9.29
#